data_AF-A0A7Y2U786-F1
#
_entry.id   AF-A0A7Y2U786-F1
#
_cell.length_a   1.000
_cell.length_b   1.000
_cell.length_c   1.000
_cell.angle_alpha   90.00
_cell.angle_beta   90.00
_cell.angle_gamma   90.00
#
_symmetry.space_group_name_H-M   'P 1'
#
loop_
_entity.id
_entity.type
_entity.pdbx_description
1 polymer ?
#
loop_
_entity_poly.entity_id
_entity_poly.type
_entity_poly.pdbx_seq_one_letter_code
_entity_poly.pdbx_strand_id
1 'polypeptide(L)'
;MKRWFAAVLFGFGLTLSCGAAIKVMAIGDSMTEEYQFEIPFSAPDSNPAEANTMNWVEILSDRRDSDINFGSFDSTLLGYGDYRNAGYEYNWGIPGYDTIMWKEIIDATNPLTEPVETISRARMRVQYNDVDVVVVMLGGNDVRSRYGDLYDAVSGDAVATTFISEVTANLADIIDE
;
A
#
# COMPACT_ATOMS: atom_id res chain seq x y z
N MET A 1 67.22 -2.12 -31.38
CA MET A 1 65.92 -1.41 -31.32
C MET A 1 64.89 -2.31 -30.66
N LYS A 2 64.44 -2.00 -29.42
CA LYS A 2 63.43 -2.76 -28.69
C LYS A 2 62.04 -2.33 -29.18
N ARG A 3 61.27 -3.23 -29.78
CA ARG A 3 59.87 -3.00 -30.16
C ARG A 3 58.97 -3.38 -28.98
N TRP A 4 58.27 -2.39 -28.44
CA TRP A 4 57.24 -2.58 -27.42
C TRP A 4 55.94 -2.93 -28.15
N PHE A 5 55.36 -4.10 -27.86
CA PHE A 5 54.00 -4.42 -28.27
C PHE A 5 53.05 -3.79 -27.26
N ALA A 6 52.26 -2.81 -27.68
CA ALA A 6 51.11 -2.35 -26.93
C ALA A 6 50.01 -3.43 -27.05
N ALA A 7 49.67 -4.06 -25.93
CA ALA A 7 48.49 -4.91 -25.85
C ALA A 7 47.25 -4.02 -25.84
N VAL A 8 46.48 -4.06 -26.92
CA VAL A 8 45.13 -3.49 -26.95
C VAL A 8 44.22 -4.49 -26.26
N LEU A 9 43.85 -4.20 -25.01
CA LEU A 9 42.77 -4.90 -24.30
C LEU A 9 41.44 -4.44 -24.91
N PHE A 10 40.85 -5.29 -25.75
CA PHE A 10 39.41 -5.21 -26.05
C PHE A 10 38.65 -5.61 -24.78
N GLY A 11 38.25 -4.61 -24.01
CA GLY A 11 37.29 -4.80 -22.93
C GLY A 11 35.93 -5.14 -23.55
N PHE A 12 35.57 -6.42 -23.58
CA PHE A 12 34.18 -6.84 -23.67
C PHE A 12 33.50 -6.34 -22.39
N GLY A 13 32.84 -5.19 -22.47
CA GLY A 13 31.97 -4.72 -21.41
C GLY A 13 30.84 -5.72 -21.23
N LEU A 14 30.91 -6.52 -20.17
CA LEU A 14 29.72 -7.16 -19.61
C LEU A 14 28.81 -6.01 -19.13
N THR A 15 27.89 -5.59 -19.98
CA THR A 15 26.71 -4.88 -19.53
C THR A 15 25.88 -5.89 -18.77
N LEU A 16 26.01 -5.91 -17.44
CA LEU A 16 25.00 -6.51 -16.58
C LEU A 16 23.72 -5.73 -16.86
N SER A 17 22.83 -6.31 -17.67
CA SER A 17 21.46 -5.83 -17.75
C SER A 17 20.86 -6.06 -16.38
N CYS A 18 20.80 -5.02 -15.55
CA CYS A 18 19.81 -5.01 -14.47
C CYS A 18 18.47 -5.26 -15.16
N GLY A 19 17.72 -6.28 -14.73
CA GLY A 19 16.35 -6.46 -15.24
C GLY A 19 15.57 -5.18 -15.00
N ALA A 20 14.60 -4.86 -15.86
CA ALA A 20 13.68 -3.77 -15.55
C ALA A 20 12.99 -4.09 -14.21
N ALA A 21 12.83 -3.07 -13.35
CA ALA A 21 12.11 -3.21 -12.10
C ALA A 21 10.70 -3.77 -12.36
N ILE A 22 10.27 -4.70 -11.52
CA ILE A 22 8.95 -5.33 -11.61
C ILE A 22 7.91 -4.26 -11.32
N LYS A 23 7.00 -4.03 -12.28
CA LYS A 23 5.89 -3.12 -12.08
C LYS A 23 4.84 -3.79 -11.21
N VAL A 24 4.53 -3.17 -10.07
CA VAL A 24 3.59 -3.72 -9.10
C VAL A 24 2.40 -2.77 -8.94
N MET A 25 1.21 -3.31 -9.11
CA MET A 25 -0.03 -2.67 -8.67
C MET A 25 -0.39 -3.17 -7.27
N ALA A 26 -0.60 -2.25 -6.34
CA ALA A 26 -1.10 -2.56 -5.01
C ALA A 26 -2.58 -2.22 -4.93
N ILE A 27 -3.41 -3.14 -4.44
CA ILE A 27 -4.82 -2.93 -4.14
C ILE A 27 -5.01 -3.21 -2.66
N GLY A 28 -5.46 -2.23 -1.89
CA GLY A 28 -5.53 -2.38 -0.44
C GLY A 28 -6.41 -1.37 0.28
N ASP A 29 -6.34 -1.41 1.60
CA ASP A 29 -7.04 -0.49 2.50
C ASP A 29 -6.06 0.53 3.11
N SER A 30 -6.31 1.01 4.34
CA SER A 30 -5.42 1.94 5.05
C SER A 30 -4.02 1.36 5.30
N MET A 31 -3.82 0.03 5.33
CA MET A 31 -2.46 -0.51 5.44
C MET A 31 -1.63 -0.35 4.16
N THR A 32 -2.26 0.06 3.07
CA THR A 32 -1.65 0.22 1.74
C THR A 32 -1.69 1.67 1.25
N GLU A 33 -2.52 2.56 1.83
CA GLU A 33 -2.49 4.00 1.52
C GLU A 33 -1.18 4.64 2.02
N GLU A 34 -0.56 5.51 1.22
CA GLU A 34 0.63 6.28 1.62
C GLU A 34 0.36 7.18 2.81
N TYR A 35 1.11 6.94 3.89
CA TYR A 35 0.91 7.59 5.19
C TYR A 35 1.26 9.06 5.17
N GLN A 36 2.15 9.50 4.28
CA GLN A 36 2.45 10.94 4.15
C GLN A 36 1.22 11.82 3.83
N PHE A 37 0.09 11.23 3.41
CA PHE A 37 -1.16 11.93 3.10
C PHE A 37 -2.32 11.59 4.07
N GLU A 38 -2.13 10.67 5.02
CA GLU A 38 -3.17 10.20 5.93
C GLU A 38 -3.10 10.91 7.30
N ILE A 39 -3.65 12.11 7.39
CA ILE A 39 -3.71 12.88 8.65
C ILE A 39 -5.09 12.71 9.31
N PRO A 40 -5.20 12.30 10.60
CA PRO A 40 -4.14 12.09 11.60
C PRO A 40 -3.78 10.60 11.86
N PHE A 41 -4.38 9.62 11.17
CA PHE A 41 -4.23 8.20 11.51
C PHE A 41 -2.78 7.71 11.50
N SER A 42 -1.97 8.20 10.57
CA SER A 42 -0.58 7.77 10.41
C SER A 42 0.45 8.67 11.10
N ALA A 43 -0.04 9.72 11.78
CA ALA A 43 0.78 10.68 12.49
C ALA A 43 0.96 10.24 13.96
N PRO A 44 2.18 10.35 14.54
CA PRO A 44 2.39 10.04 15.93
C PRO A 44 1.60 11.01 16.81
N ASP A 45 1.13 10.56 17.98
CA ASP A 45 0.43 11.41 18.96
C ASP A 45 1.20 12.68 19.30
N SER A 46 2.54 12.62 19.26
CA SER A 46 3.44 13.74 19.51
C SER A 46 3.43 14.82 18.42
N ASN A 47 3.05 14.47 17.19
CA ASN A 47 2.88 15.42 16.09
C ASN A 47 1.81 14.92 15.10
N PRO A 48 0.52 15.18 15.35
CA PRO A 48 -0.59 14.70 14.52
C PRO A 48 -0.61 15.23 13.08
N ALA A 49 0.27 16.18 12.74
CA ALA A 49 0.41 16.75 11.40
C ALA A 49 1.64 16.21 10.63
N GLU A 50 2.42 15.30 11.23
CA GLU A 50 3.63 14.75 10.63
C GLU A 50 3.57 13.23 10.66
N ALA A 51 3.03 12.63 9.60
CA ALA A 51 3.16 11.20 9.37
C ALA A 51 4.64 10.86 9.16
N ASN A 52 5.34 10.52 10.24
CA ASN A 52 6.74 10.09 10.23
C ASN A 52 6.87 8.57 10.03
N THR A 53 5.80 7.95 9.54
CA THR A 53 5.70 6.52 9.28
C THR A 53 5.59 6.28 7.78
N MET A 54 6.02 5.11 7.33
CA MET A 54 5.92 4.68 5.94
C MET A 54 5.16 3.36 5.91
N ASN A 55 4.24 3.23 4.97
CA ASN A 55 3.63 1.94 4.69
C ASN A 55 4.62 1.03 3.92
N TRP A 56 4.19 -0.19 3.59
CA TRP A 56 5.04 -1.14 2.89
C TRP A 56 5.39 -0.73 1.45
N VAL A 57 4.50 -0.01 0.74
CA VAL A 57 4.74 0.52 -0.61
C VAL A 57 5.85 1.57 -0.58
N GLU A 58 5.76 2.51 0.36
CA GLU A 58 6.73 3.58 0.59
C GLU A 58 8.10 3.01 0.97
N ILE A 59 8.13 2.03 1.89
CA ILE A 59 9.39 1.35 2.28
C ILE A 59 10.00 0.63 1.09
N LEU A 60 9.21 -0.11 0.31
CA LEU A 60 9.75 -0.83 -0.86
C LEU A 60 10.21 0.12 -1.95
N SER A 61 9.52 1.23 -2.19
CA SER A 61 9.98 2.22 -3.17
C SER A 61 11.23 2.95 -2.69
N ASP A 62 11.37 3.23 -1.39
CA ASP A 62 12.59 3.88 -0.85
C ASP A 62 13.81 2.95 -0.86
N ARG A 63 13.59 1.65 -0.59
CA ARG A 63 14.68 0.69 -0.36
C ARG A 63 14.98 -0.22 -1.54
N ARG A 64 14.04 -0.37 -2.49
CA ARG A 64 14.07 -1.36 -3.57
C ARG A 64 13.53 -0.81 -4.89
N ASP A 65 13.65 0.49 -5.15
CA ASP A 65 13.26 1.14 -6.42
C ASP A 65 13.88 0.50 -7.68
N SER A 66 15.08 -0.06 -7.55
CA SER A 66 15.76 -0.78 -8.63
C SER A 66 15.15 -2.16 -8.93
N ASP A 67 14.42 -2.75 -7.98
CA ASP A 67 13.78 -4.06 -8.11
C ASP A 67 12.27 -3.95 -8.36
N ILE A 68 11.62 -2.94 -7.79
CA ILE A 68 10.17 -2.80 -7.71
C ILE A 68 9.77 -1.38 -8.12
N ASN A 69 8.75 -1.27 -8.96
CA ASN A 69 8.25 -0.01 -9.49
C ASN A 69 6.73 0.11 -9.28
N PHE A 70 6.31 1.09 -8.47
CA PHE A 70 4.90 1.41 -8.25
C PHE A 70 4.39 2.56 -9.16
N GLY A 71 5.16 2.92 -10.18
CA GLY A 71 4.84 3.99 -11.12
C GLY A 71 5.31 5.36 -10.62
N SER A 72 4.87 6.42 -11.31
CA SER A 72 5.30 7.78 -10.95
C SER A 72 4.67 8.24 -9.64
N PHE A 73 5.44 8.96 -8.82
CA PHE A 73 4.96 9.54 -7.57
C PHE A 73 4.35 10.93 -7.80
N ASP A 74 3.11 11.15 -7.37
CA ASP A 74 2.45 12.46 -7.33
C ASP A 74 2.34 12.96 -5.89
N SER A 75 3.02 14.07 -5.57
CA SER A 75 3.00 14.69 -4.25
C SER A 75 1.81 15.62 -4.01
N THR A 76 0.93 15.79 -5.00
CA THR A 76 -0.20 16.71 -4.93
C THR A 76 -1.36 16.03 -4.22
N LEU A 77 -1.74 16.54 -3.05
CA LEU A 77 -2.96 16.09 -2.37
C LEU A 77 -4.18 16.32 -3.27
N LEU A 78 -5.00 15.28 -3.46
CA LEU A 78 -6.08 15.21 -4.44
C LEU A 78 -5.59 15.38 -5.90
N GLY A 79 -4.36 14.96 -6.19
CA GLY A 79 -3.74 15.01 -7.52
C GLY A 79 -4.40 14.05 -8.50
N TYR A 80 -4.97 12.95 -8.01
CA TYR A 80 -5.77 12.04 -8.81
C TYR A 80 -7.26 12.43 -8.79
N GLY A 81 -7.90 12.36 -9.96
CA GLY A 81 -9.36 12.50 -10.10
C GLY A 81 -10.12 11.20 -9.84
N ASP A 82 -9.57 10.32 -9.02
CA ASP A 82 -10.10 9.00 -8.66
C ASP A 82 -9.94 8.77 -7.15
N TYR A 83 -10.12 7.55 -6.65
CA TYR A 83 -10.06 7.28 -5.21
C TYR A 83 -8.68 7.48 -4.56
N ARG A 84 -7.61 7.60 -5.35
CA ARG A 84 -6.29 7.89 -4.79
C ARG A 84 -6.23 9.35 -4.38
N ASN A 85 -5.70 9.62 -3.19
CA ASN A 85 -5.48 10.99 -2.74
C ASN A 85 -4.24 11.60 -3.42
N ALA A 86 -3.11 10.91 -3.34
CA ALA A 86 -1.82 11.25 -3.90
C ALA A 86 -0.98 9.96 -3.90
N GLY A 87 0.33 10.03 -4.11
CA GLY A 87 1.21 8.87 -3.96
C GLY A 87 1.62 8.22 -5.28
N TYR A 88 1.89 6.91 -5.24
CA TYR A 88 2.37 6.18 -6.40
C TYR A 88 1.24 5.80 -7.37
N GLU A 89 1.52 5.92 -8.67
CA GLU A 89 0.55 5.70 -9.75
C GLU A 89 -0.12 4.31 -9.74
N TYR A 90 0.55 3.27 -9.30
CA TYR A 90 -0.01 1.92 -9.24
C TYR A 90 -0.45 1.51 -7.83
N ASN A 91 -0.42 2.44 -6.86
CA ASN A 91 -0.95 2.19 -5.53
C ASN A 91 -2.42 2.60 -5.42
N TRP A 92 -3.27 1.61 -5.18
CA TRP A 92 -4.71 1.77 -4.94
C TRP A 92 -5.05 1.34 -3.52
N GLY A 93 -4.39 1.93 -2.53
CA GLY A 93 -4.79 1.87 -1.13
C GLY A 93 -5.91 2.87 -0.85
N ILE A 94 -7.07 2.40 -0.38
CA ILE A 94 -8.21 3.26 -0.05
C ILE A 94 -8.58 3.05 1.43
N PRO A 95 -8.34 4.02 2.32
CA PRO A 95 -8.61 3.87 3.75
C PRO A 95 -10.05 3.51 4.05
N GLY A 96 -10.22 2.60 5.01
CA GLY A 96 -11.54 2.15 5.48
C GLY A 96 -12.31 1.24 4.52
N TYR A 97 -11.82 0.99 3.30
CA TYR A 97 -12.52 0.12 2.36
C TYR A 97 -12.40 -1.35 2.78
N ASP A 98 -13.54 -2.05 2.78
CA ASP A 98 -13.63 -3.50 2.89
C ASP A 98 -13.78 -4.16 1.50
N THR A 99 -13.87 -5.48 1.44
CA THR A 99 -14.01 -6.18 0.15
C THR A 99 -15.34 -5.91 -0.56
N ILE A 100 -16.40 -5.50 0.15
CA ILE A 100 -17.69 -5.16 -0.46
C ILE A 100 -17.57 -3.81 -1.18
N MET A 101 -17.00 -2.80 -0.53
CA MET A 101 -16.76 -1.49 -1.14
C MET A 101 -15.80 -1.58 -2.32
N TRP A 102 -14.76 -2.41 -2.23
CA TRP A 102 -13.89 -2.71 -3.39
C TRP A 102 -14.64 -3.34 -4.56
N LYS A 103 -15.61 -4.22 -4.26
CA LYS A 103 -16.45 -4.83 -5.30
C LYS A 103 -17.31 -3.79 -6.01
N GLU A 104 -17.80 -2.77 -5.31
CA GLU A 104 -18.54 -1.65 -5.91
C GLU A 104 -17.68 -0.94 -6.97
N ILE A 105 -16.40 -0.68 -6.68
CA ILE A 105 -15.45 -0.12 -7.66
C ILE A 105 -15.29 -1.05 -8.87
N ILE A 106 -15.03 -2.34 -8.65
CA ILE A 106 -14.74 -3.30 -9.72
C ILE A 106 -15.97 -3.58 -10.60
N ASP A 107 -17.18 -3.49 -10.05
CA ASP A 107 -18.43 -3.72 -10.76
C ASP A 107 -19.04 -2.44 -11.37
N ALA A 108 -18.49 -1.26 -11.05
CA ALA A 108 -18.99 0.01 -11.57
C ALA A 108 -19.00 0.05 -13.10
N THR A 109 -20.15 0.42 -13.66
CA THR A 109 -20.36 0.50 -15.11
C THR A 109 -21.05 1.78 -15.56
N ASN A 110 -21.62 2.56 -14.65
CA ASN A 110 -22.42 3.73 -15.00
C ASN A 110 -21.75 5.02 -14.50
N PRO A 111 -21.07 5.78 -15.39
CA PRO A 111 -20.39 7.02 -15.00
C PRO A 111 -21.35 8.16 -14.60
N LEU A 112 -22.66 8.02 -14.81
CA LEU A 112 -23.63 9.03 -14.38
C LEU A 112 -24.09 8.85 -12.93
N THR A 113 -24.03 7.62 -12.41
CA THR A 113 -24.45 7.30 -11.03
C THR A 113 -23.28 6.99 -10.11
N GLU A 114 -22.20 6.44 -10.66
CA GLU A 114 -20.99 5.98 -9.96
C GLU A 114 -19.75 6.59 -10.66
N PRO A 115 -19.63 7.93 -10.75
CA PRO A 115 -18.60 8.57 -11.56
C PRO A 115 -17.19 8.25 -11.09
N VAL A 116 -16.94 8.25 -9.78
CA VAL A 116 -15.59 8.05 -9.20
C VAL A 116 -15.18 6.59 -9.33
N GLU A 117 -16.07 5.66 -9.01
CA GLU A 117 -15.89 4.23 -9.17
C GLU A 117 -15.64 3.88 -10.64
N THR A 118 -16.41 4.43 -11.57
CA THR A 118 -16.25 4.17 -13.01
C THR A 118 -14.91 4.69 -13.53
N ILE A 119 -14.47 5.89 -13.12
CA ILE A 119 -13.16 6.45 -13.51
C ILE A 119 -12.03 5.62 -12.91
N SER A 120 -12.12 5.29 -11.61
CA SER A 120 -11.14 4.48 -10.90
C SER A 120 -10.96 3.12 -11.58
N ARG A 121 -12.07 2.43 -11.83
CA ARG A 121 -12.08 1.15 -12.54
C ARG A 121 -11.49 1.23 -13.93
N ALA A 122 -11.82 2.27 -14.69
CA ALA A 122 -11.30 2.46 -16.04
C ALA A 122 -9.76 2.61 -16.01
N ARG A 123 -9.23 3.39 -15.07
CA ARG A 123 -7.78 3.57 -14.87
C ARG A 123 -7.11 2.28 -14.40
N MET A 124 -7.68 1.60 -13.40
CA MET A 124 -7.19 0.32 -12.94
C MET A 124 -7.12 -0.72 -14.06
N ARG A 125 -8.11 -0.76 -14.96
CA ARG A 125 -8.09 -1.67 -16.12
C ARG A 125 -6.97 -1.37 -17.11
N VAL A 126 -6.62 -0.11 -17.31
CA VAL A 126 -5.47 0.25 -18.16
C VAL A 126 -4.18 -0.20 -17.48
N GLN A 127 -4.01 0.15 -16.20
CA GLN A 127 -2.82 -0.18 -15.43
C GLN A 127 -2.62 -1.68 -15.21
N TYR A 128 -3.70 -2.44 -15.03
CA TYR A 128 -3.65 -3.90 -14.92
C TYR A 128 -2.96 -4.57 -16.11
N ASN A 129 -3.07 -3.99 -17.31
CA ASN A 129 -2.39 -4.49 -18.50
C ASN A 129 -0.94 -4.00 -18.64
N ASP A 130 -0.51 -3.04 -17.80
CA ASP A 130 0.82 -2.43 -17.83
C ASP A 130 1.73 -2.90 -16.68
N VAL A 131 1.17 -3.54 -15.65
CA VAL A 131 1.93 -4.07 -14.50
C VAL A 131 2.27 -5.54 -14.67
N ASP A 132 3.35 -5.99 -14.02
CA ASP A 132 3.79 -7.38 -14.01
C ASP A 132 3.09 -8.20 -12.92
N VAL A 133 2.78 -7.56 -11.78
CA VAL A 133 2.21 -8.20 -10.60
C VAL A 133 1.13 -7.31 -9.98
N VAL A 134 0.05 -7.92 -9.53
CA VAL A 134 -0.94 -7.28 -8.67
C VAL A 134 -0.86 -7.90 -7.27
N VAL A 135 -0.66 -7.07 -6.26
CA VAL A 135 -0.71 -7.46 -4.85
C VAL A 135 -2.03 -6.95 -4.28
N VAL A 136 -2.82 -7.87 -3.69
CA VAL A 136 -4.08 -7.54 -3.04
C VAL A 136 -3.93 -7.76 -1.54
N MET A 137 -4.04 -6.68 -0.75
CA MET A 137 -3.98 -6.69 0.70
C MET A 137 -5.23 -6.05 1.27
N LEU A 138 -6.29 -6.87 1.40
CA LEU A 138 -7.61 -6.49 1.89
C LEU A 138 -8.11 -7.48 2.93
N GLY A 139 -9.07 -7.06 3.75
CA GLY A 139 -9.78 -7.93 4.69
C GLY A 139 -9.76 -7.46 6.14
N GLY A 140 -8.86 -6.53 6.51
CA GLY A 140 -8.82 -5.98 7.86
C GLY A 140 -10.13 -5.29 8.22
N ASN A 141 -10.65 -4.46 7.30
CA ASN A 141 -11.94 -3.79 7.47
C ASN A 141 -13.13 -4.76 7.45
N ASP A 142 -13.08 -5.86 6.70
CA ASP A 142 -14.12 -6.89 6.73
C ASP A 142 -14.21 -7.58 8.09
N VAL A 143 -13.06 -7.93 8.68
CA VAL A 143 -12.99 -8.50 10.03
C VAL A 143 -13.50 -7.48 11.04
N ARG A 144 -13.07 -6.22 10.94
CA ARG A 144 -13.54 -5.15 11.82
C ARG A 144 -15.04 -4.92 11.75
N SER A 145 -15.60 -4.90 10.55
CA SER A 145 -17.04 -4.73 10.34
C SER A 145 -17.86 -5.87 10.96
N ARG A 146 -17.34 -7.10 10.94
CA ARG A 146 -18.04 -8.29 11.46
C ARG A 146 -17.81 -8.58 12.94
N TYR A 147 -16.65 -8.22 13.46
CA TYR A 147 -16.19 -8.61 14.79
C TYR A 147 -15.78 -7.43 15.66
N GLY A 148 -16.02 -6.19 15.22
CA GLY A 148 -15.69 -4.98 15.96
C GLY A 148 -16.21 -5.00 17.39
N ASP A 149 -17.42 -5.50 17.61
CA ASP A 149 -18.03 -5.65 18.94
C ASP A 149 -17.18 -6.48 19.94
N LEU A 150 -16.27 -7.33 19.45
CA LEU A 150 -15.37 -8.12 20.31
C LEU A 150 -14.21 -7.31 20.90
N TYR A 151 -13.89 -6.13 20.37
CA TYR A 151 -12.71 -5.36 20.80
C TYR A 151 -12.88 -3.84 20.77
N ASP A 152 -13.85 -3.30 20.05
CA ASP A 152 -14.21 -1.88 20.10
C ASP A 152 -15.03 -1.64 21.37
N ALA A 153 -14.36 -1.27 22.45
CA ALA A 153 -15.00 -1.00 23.72
C ALA A 153 -15.90 0.24 23.63
N VAL A 154 -17.21 0.05 23.49
CA VAL A 154 -18.20 1.09 23.77
C VAL A 154 -18.47 1.12 25.28
N SER A 155 -18.66 2.30 25.86
CA SER A 155 -18.93 2.42 27.30
C SER A 155 -20.11 1.53 27.73
N GLY A 156 -19.84 0.52 28.56
CA GLY A 156 -20.84 -0.45 29.02
C GLY A 156 -20.84 -1.81 28.31
N ASP A 157 -19.96 -2.02 27.32
CA ASP A 157 -19.83 -3.31 26.65
C ASP A 157 -18.96 -4.30 27.42
N ALA A 158 -19.61 -5.30 28.03
CA ALA A 158 -18.94 -6.36 28.77
C ALA A 158 -18.17 -7.32 27.86
N VAL A 159 -18.54 -7.44 26.58
CA VAL A 159 -17.95 -8.42 25.65
C VAL A 159 -16.52 -8.02 25.30
N ALA A 160 -16.32 -6.80 24.82
CA ALA A 160 -14.99 -6.27 24.51
C ALA A 160 -14.07 -6.23 25.74
N THR A 161 -14.61 -5.82 26.89
CA THR A 161 -13.85 -5.76 28.16
C THR A 161 -13.38 -7.16 28.57
N THR A 162 -14.25 -8.17 28.47
CA THR A 162 -13.91 -9.55 28.85
C THR A 162 -12.86 -10.12 27.90
N PHE A 163 -13.09 -10.01 26.58
CA PHE A 163 -12.15 -10.52 25.58
C PHE A 163 -10.74 -9.94 25.72
N ILE A 164 -10.60 -8.61 25.85
CA ILE A 164 -9.29 -7.96 26.01
C ILE A 164 -8.62 -8.40 27.32
N SER A 165 -9.36 -8.48 28.43
CA SER A 165 -8.80 -8.87 29.72
C SER A 165 -8.30 -10.32 29.73
N GLU A 166 -9.01 -11.25 29.10
CA GLU A 166 -8.61 -12.64 28.97
C GLU A 166 -7.35 -12.80 28.11
N VAL A 167 -7.29 -12.14 26.94
CA VAL A 167 -6.10 -12.16 26.08
C VAL A 167 -4.89 -11.60 26.81
N THR A 168 -5.06 -10.48 27.53
CA THR A 168 -3.98 -9.85 28.28
C THR A 168 -3.48 -10.74 29.42
N ALA A 169 -4.39 -11.39 30.16
CA ALA A 169 -4.03 -12.34 31.22
C ALA A 169 -3.24 -13.53 30.65
N ASN A 170 -3.72 -14.13 29.56
CA ASN A 170 -3.03 -15.25 28.91
C ASN A 170 -1.63 -14.86 28.42
N LEU A 171 -1.47 -13.65 27.88
CA LEU A 171 -0.15 -13.16 27.43
C LEU A 171 0.79 -12.90 28.61
N ALA A 172 0.29 -12.38 29.73
CA ALA A 172 1.08 -12.21 30.95
C ALA A 172 1.58 -13.58 31.45
N ASP A 173 0.70 -14.57 31.51
CA ASP A 173 1.06 -15.94 31.91
C ASP A 173 2.14 -16.55 30.99
N ILE A 174 2.07 -16.32 29.67
CA ILE A 174 3.08 -16.80 28.72
C ILE A 174 4.44 -16.11 28.90
N ILE A 175 4.45 -14.81 29.21
CA ILE A 175 5.68 -14.02 29.37
C ILE A 175 6.39 -14.35 30.69
N ASP A 176 5.62 -14.76 31.72
CA ASP A 176 6.14 -15.09 33.04
C ASP A 176 6.60 -16.56 33.20
N GLU A 177 6.49 -17.39 32.15
CA GLU A 177 7.15 -18.71 32.04
C GLU A 177 8.62 -18.63 31.58
#